data_AF-A0AA94EMS7-F1
#
_entry.id   AF-A0AA94EMS7-F1
#
_cell.length_a   1.000
_cell.length_b   1.000
_cell.length_c   1.000
_cell.angle_alpha   90.00
_cell.angle_beta   90.00
_cell.angle_gamma   90.00
#
_symmetry.space_group_name_H-M   'P 1'
#
loop_
_entity.id
_entity.type
_entity.pdbx_description
1 polymer ?
#
loop_
_entity_poly.entity_id
_entity_poly.type
_entity_poly.pdbx_seq_one_letter_code
_entity_poly.pdbx_strand_id
1 'polypeptide(L)'
;MTKDRSDSAALSRKVSSFALACTLPLLLSTVHAQPHPDPLDTLTRINHNYNTLKDNCQEPDTGAARGLYYCSGVTLRMVNDGPFNPWDYSPYAIKIGATSYSWIRKDLSTRILIHPAGFILRTPTDAAALKLPVKEQGFTCIYAFDGGTGPERKWYGCGFFDSREPPRAAQGTMNNRNAALAYGTCAEAGVTTAEQWTQKYTGLMKGPIQYGQCSWNAEKPGDWQAMIRVHESRPNTTNKDPFAFSAQVNEFMLKNATATNDGSENMKYIDAFIYNVNSTQNFATRGDQAPPKPENGLNSARNFQKKLKAQGYSVPILRLDFTQPAERRFSYVAADQAIDEMVVAGAPAPKYIADAVWIERYDPGTRKNEWSLKVTPTAQGKAAQATDQEAVYKELLALRGVDGQWRDNEKAAGSMRQQLSCLVQNYPAKTEWNLEPFRPVVSPQDAAKAGCNPVPVQAPQYIASADWIKRYDPGTRQDEWSLSIVPTATGRALPNEQAGALYDQLFALKGADSNWRDNEKSAGSMRQQLSCVLVNYRNKTPWNLEPFRPALSDSETRAAGCNPVPR
;
A
#
# COMPACT_ATOMS: atom_id res chain seq x y z
N MET A 1 49.18 -59.65 -23.56
CA MET A 1 48.75 -61.03 -23.92
C MET A 1 47.61 -61.39 -22.99
N THR A 2 46.37 -61.18 -23.45
CA THR A 2 45.38 -62.24 -23.80
C THR A 2 44.95 -63.02 -22.55
N LYS A 3 43.87 -62.64 -21.86
CA LYS A 3 42.43 -62.89 -22.18
C LYS A 3 42.17 -64.40 -22.27
N ASP A 4 41.43 -64.96 -21.31
CA ASP A 4 40.26 -65.75 -21.69
C ASP A 4 39.23 -65.96 -20.57
N ARG A 5 37.97 -66.00 -21.04
CA ARG A 5 36.71 -66.21 -20.33
C ARG A 5 36.46 -67.70 -20.13
N SER A 6 35.70 -68.04 -19.09
CA SER A 6 34.81 -69.20 -19.10
C SER A 6 33.46 -68.84 -18.45
N ASP A 7 32.40 -69.22 -19.16
CA ASP A 7 30.99 -68.93 -18.89
C ASP A 7 30.31 -69.92 -17.92
N SER A 8 29.12 -69.48 -17.47
CA SER A 8 27.87 -70.26 -17.33
C SER A 8 27.34 -70.68 -15.95
N ALA A 9 26.31 -69.90 -15.54
CA ALA A 9 24.95 -70.29 -15.14
C ALA A 9 24.69 -71.17 -13.90
N ALA A 10 23.91 -70.60 -12.95
CA ALA A 10 22.69 -71.24 -12.41
C ALA A 10 21.85 -70.31 -11.49
N LEU A 11 20.55 -70.26 -11.81
CA LEU A 11 19.36 -70.17 -10.93
C LEU A 11 19.07 -68.95 -10.03
N SER A 12 18.17 -68.11 -10.55
CA SER A 12 16.92 -67.59 -9.96
C SER A 12 16.73 -67.65 -8.43
N ARG A 13 16.70 -66.46 -7.78
CA ARG A 13 15.93 -66.21 -6.55
C ARG A 13 15.35 -64.78 -6.56
N LYS A 14 14.11 -64.70 -6.07
CA LYS A 14 13.18 -63.57 -6.11
C LYS A 14 13.73 -62.30 -5.45
N VAL A 15 13.56 -61.16 -6.12
CA VAL A 15 13.81 -59.81 -5.59
C VAL A 15 12.60 -59.37 -4.75
N SER A 16 12.85 -58.99 -3.49
CA SER A 16 11.94 -58.14 -2.72
C SER A 16 12.60 -56.76 -2.61
N SER A 17 12.03 -55.77 -3.28
CA SER A 17 12.48 -54.39 -3.25
C SER A 17 12.07 -53.73 -1.93
N PHE A 18 13.04 -53.49 -1.04
CA PHE A 18 12.89 -52.51 0.04
C PHE A 18 13.29 -51.13 -0.52
N ALA A 19 12.32 -50.24 -0.66
CA ALA A 19 12.56 -48.84 -1.00
C ALA A 19 13.16 -48.12 0.22
N LEU A 20 14.42 -47.68 0.09
CA LEU A 20 15.11 -46.85 1.06
C LEU A 20 14.63 -45.40 0.87
N ALA A 21 13.76 -44.93 1.76
CA ALA A 21 13.32 -43.53 1.77
C ALA A 21 14.44 -42.65 2.36
N CYS A 22 15.17 -41.94 1.51
CA CYS A 22 16.05 -40.84 1.92
C CYS A 22 15.18 -39.67 2.43
N THR A 23 15.03 -39.55 3.74
CA THR A 23 14.46 -38.36 4.38
C THR A 23 15.49 -37.24 4.38
N LEU A 24 15.38 -36.29 3.43
CA LEU A 24 16.03 -34.99 3.56
C LEU A 24 15.38 -34.26 4.76
N PRO A 25 16.14 -33.80 5.77
CA PRO A 25 15.59 -32.91 6.78
C PRO A 25 15.30 -31.57 6.11
N LEU A 26 14.02 -31.29 5.89
CA LEU A 26 13.53 -29.93 5.69
C LEU A 26 13.89 -29.13 6.95
N LEU A 27 14.97 -28.35 6.86
CA LEU A 27 15.24 -27.28 7.80
C LEU A 27 14.13 -26.24 7.63
N LEU A 28 13.02 -26.44 8.35
CA LEU A 28 12.06 -25.40 8.63
C LEU A 28 12.80 -24.34 9.44
N SER A 29 13.31 -23.32 8.77
CA SER A 29 13.65 -22.06 9.43
C SER A 29 12.35 -21.52 10.02
N THR A 30 12.07 -21.84 11.28
CA THR A 30 11.08 -21.10 12.05
C THR A 30 11.57 -19.67 12.07
N VAL A 31 10.98 -18.80 11.25
CA VAL A 31 11.08 -17.35 11.42
C VAL A 31 10.48 -17.08 12.79
N HIS A 32 11.33 -17.02 13.82
CA HIS A 32 10.91 -16.54 15.12
C HIS A 32 10.46 -15.10 14.87
N ALA A 33 9.16 -14.85 15.00
CA ALA A 33 8.64 -13.49 15.06
C ALA A 33 9.44 -12.76 16.15
N GLN A 34 10.13 -11.69 15.79
CA GLN A 34 10.85 -10.88 16.76
C GLN A 34 9.82 -10.42 17.80
N PRO A 35 10.08 -10.58 19.12
CA PRO A 35 9.19 -10.04 20.13
C PRO A 35 9.06 -8.53 19.92
N HIS A 36 7.86 -8.08 19.61
CA HIS A 36 7.57 -6.66 19.41
C HIS A 36 7.35 -6.01 20.78
N PRO A 37 7.97 -4.86 21.06
CA PRO A 37 7.73 -4.14 22.30
C PRO A 37 6.26 -3.76 22.45
N ASP A 38 5.73 -3.83 23.68
CA ASP A 38 4.37 -3.38 23.96
C ASP A 38 4.16 -1.91 23.53
N PRO A 39 3.01 -1.55 22.94
CA PRO A 39 2.74 -0.17 22.50
C PRO A 39 2.85 0.88 23.61
N LEU A 40 2.43 0.57 24.84
CA LEU A 40 2.49 1.48 25.98
C LEU A 40 3.90 1.58 26.56
N ASP A 41 4.66 0.49 26.56
CA ASP A 41 6.09 0.53 26.92
C ASP A 41 6.88 1.39 25.92
N THR A 42 6.55 1.28 24.63
CA THR A 42 7.12 2.11 23.56
C THR A 42 6.78 3.58 23.74
N LEU A 43 5.50 3.89 24.00
CA LEU A 43 5.08 5.25 24.34
C LEU A 43 5.85 5.80 25.54
N THR A 44 5.95 5.03 26.62
CA THR A 44 6.62 5.42 27.86
C THR A 44 8.08 5.76 27.62
N ARG A 45 8.79 4.90 26.87
CA ARG A 45 10.19 5.10 26.50
C ARG A 45 10.41 6.32 25.61
N ILE A 46 9.58 6.52 24.59
CA ILE A 46 9.68 7.69 23.71
C ILE A 46 9.40 8.99 24.47
N ASN A 47 8.38 9.02 25.33
CA ASN A 47 8.12 10.18 26.19
C ASN A 47 9.27 10.41 27.19
N HIS A 48 9.86 9.35 27.75
CA HIS A 48 11.05 9.47 28.59
C HIS A 48 12.21 10.12 27.83
N ASN A 49 12.53 9.62 26.62
CA ASN A 49 13.60 10.17 25.80
C ASN A 49 13.38 11.65 25.46
N TYR A 50 12.15 12.03 25.08
CA TYR A 50 11.80 13.41 24.80
C TYR A 50 11.95 14.33 26.03
N ASN A 51 11.57 13.84 27.21
CA ASN A 51 11.51 14.65 28.42
C ASN A 51 12.79 14.66 29.27
N THR A 52 13.73 13.76 29.01
CA THR A 52 14.97 13.63 29.78
C THR A 52 16.08 14.49 29.18
N LEU A 53 16.55 15.50 29.92
CA LEU A 53 17.73 16.32 29.57
C LEU A 53 19.00 15.63 30.07
N LYS A 54 19.42 14.60 29.36
CA LYS A 54 20.67 13.89 29.64
C LYS A 54 21.72 14.33 28.62
N ASP A 55 22.82 14.90 29.11
CA ASP A 55 23.87 15.48 28.27
C ASP A 55 25.17 14.66 28.26
N ASN A 56 25.23 13.57 29.01
CA ASN A 56 26.36 12.66 29.13
C ASN A 56 26.04 11.27 28.58
N CYS A 57 25.65 11.19 27.31
CA CYS A 57 25.46 9.89 26.66
C CYS A 57 26.79 9.16 26.48
N GLN A 58 26.79 7.87 26.80
CA GLN A 58 27.98 7.02 26.77
C GLN A 58 27.62 5.62 26.30
N GLU A 59 28.57 4.96 25.65
CA GLU A 59 28.49 3.52 25.36
C GLU A 59 28.47 2.74 26.68
N PRO A 60 27.52 1.81 26.89
CA PRO A 60 27.37 1.14 28.18
C PRO A 60 28.59 0.32 28.61
N ASP A 61 29.36 -0.21 27.66
CA ASP A 61 30.46 -1.14 27.92
C ASP A 61 31.85 -0.48 27.94
N THR A 62 32.06 0.57 27.13
CA THR A 62 33.36 1.28 27.08
C THR A 62 33.36 2.58 27.88
N GLY A 63 32.18 3.14 28.19
CA GLY A 63 32.03 4.48 28.75
C GLY A 63 32.38 5.61 27.77
N ALA A 64 32.66 5.28 26.49
CA ALA A 64 33.01 6.28 25.49
C ALA A 64 31.87 7.27 25.26
N ALA A 65 32.19 8.56 25.24
CA ALA A 65 31.20 9.61 25.03
C ALA A 65 30.53 9.48 23.66
N ARG A 66 29.22 9.73 23.62
CA ARG A 66 28.38 9.71 22.42
C ARG A 66 27.57 11.00 22.31
N GLY A 67 27.07 11.28 21.10
CA GLY A 67 26.07 12.32 20.86
C GLY A 67 24.78 12.11 21.66
N LEU A 68 24.00 13.19 21.85
CA LEU A 68 22.78 13.14 22.67
C LEU A 68 21.76 12.12 22.15
N TYR A 69 21.65 11.98 20.83
CA TYR A 69 20.79 11.00 20.16
C TYR A 69 20.99 9.56 20.66
N TYR A 70 22.16 9.25 21.22
CA TYR A 70 22.50 7.91 21.67
C TYR A 70 21.65 7.45 22.85
N CYS A 71 21.23 8.38 23.73
CA CYS A 71 20.53 8.08 24.96
C CYS A 71 19.40 9.05 25.37
N SER A 72 19.16 10.11 24.58
CA SER A 72 18.21 11.17 24.89
C SER A 72 17.65 11.80 23.61
N GLY A 73 16.45 12.38 23.72
CA GLY A 73 15.69 12.93 22.62
C GLY A 73 15.19 11.87 21.64
N VAL A 74 14.46 12.33 20.63
CA VAL A 74 13.76 11.49 19.67
C VAL A 74 14.27 11.81 18.27
N THR A 75 14.95 10.86 17.64
CA THR A 75 15.36 10.93 16.25
C THR A 75 14.22 10.45 15.36
N LEU A 76 13.73 11.31 14.47
CA LEU A 76 12.60 11.00 13.61
C LEU A 76 12.85 11.40 12.16
N ARG A 77 12.37 10.57 11.23
CA ARG A 77 12.29 10.91 9.82
C ARG A 77 10.85 11.28 9.49
N MET A 78 10.70 12.40 8.82
CA MET A 78 9.41 12.89 8.33
C MET A 78 9.29 12.45 6.87
N VAL A 79 8.15 11.88 6.48
CA VAL A 79 7.90 11.43 5.11
C VAL A 79 6.39 11.35 4.85
N ASN A 80 5.99 11.64 3.62
CA ASN A 80 4.61 11.47 3.14
C ASN A 80 4.37 10.03 2.64
N ASP A 81 3.12 9.65 2.37
CA ASP A 81 2.83 8.35 1.77
C ASP A 81 2.87 8.37 0.24
N GLY A 82 3.11 7.21 -0.36
CA GLY A 82 3.21 7.05 -1.81
C GLY A 82 3.58 5.61 -2.23
N PRO A 83 3.92 5.42 -3.52
CA PRO A 83 4.32 4.12 -4.09
C PRO A 83 5.77 3.76 -3.72
N PHE A 84 6.13 3.93 -2.45
CA PHE A 84 7.43 3.65 -1.85
C PHE A 84 7.24 3.31 -0.36
N ASN A 85 8.22 2.71 0.29
CA ASN A 85 8.19 2.52 1.73
C ASN A 85 8.78 3.73 2.45
N PRO A 86 8.28 4.06 3.67
CA PRO A 86 8.77 5.24 4.39
C PRO A 86 10.26 5.19 4.73
N TRP A 87 10.85 3.99 4.85
CA TRP A 87 12.29 3.80 5.10
C TRP A 87 13.16 3.84 3.83
N ASP A 88 12.55 3.83 2.63
CA ASP A 88 13.30 3.82 1.38
C ASP A 88 14.15 5.09 1.23
N TYR A 89 15.31 4.99 0.56
CA TYR A 89 16.09 6.17 0.23
C TYR A 89 15.53 6.85 -1.02
N SER A 90 15.28 8.15 -0.95
CA SER A 90 14.92 8.90 -2.14
C SER A 90 16.08 8.93 -3.13
N PRO A 91 15.84 9.12 -4.45
CA PRO A 91 16.91 9.31 -5.42
C PRO A 91 17.89 10.43 -5.02
N TYR A 92 17.40 11.41 -4.28
CA TYR A 92 18.19 12.50 -3.74
C TYR A 92 19.08 12.04 -2.57
N ALA A 93 18.54 11.31 -1.60
CA ALA A 93 19.30 10.71 -0.50
C ALA A 93 20.38 9.73 -0.98
N ILE A 94 20.10 8.96 -2.04
CA ILE A 94 21.09 8.07 -2.67
C ILE A 94 22.29 8.86 -3.20
N LYS A 95 22.05 10.01 -3.88
CA LYS A 95 23.12 10.87 -4.41
C LYS A 95 23.97 11.51 -3.30
N ILE A 96 23.34 11.88 -2.18
CA ILE A 96 24.05 12.41 -1.00
C ILE A 96 24.85 11.29 -0.31
N GLY A 97 24.35 10.06 -0.37
CA GLY A 97 24.82 8.92 0.42
C GLY A 97 24.31 8.94 1.87
N ALA A 98 23.33 9.79 2.17
CA ALA A 98 22.73 9.93 3.49
C ALA A 98 21.28 10.39 3.41
N THR A 99 20.55 10.13 4.48
CA THR A 99 19.16 10.51 4.68
C THR A 99 19.06 11.49 5.83
N SER A 100 18.20 12.49 5.64
CA SER A 100 17.91 13.52 6.61
C SER A 100 16.87 13.06 7.63
N TYR A 101 17.13 13.39 8.88
CA TYR A 101 16.28 13.19 10.05
C TYR A 101 16.17 14.52 10.80
N SER A 102 15.29 14.58 11.78
CA SER A 102 15.35 15.60 12.83
C SER A 102 15.51 14.93 14.18
N TRP A 103 16.05 15.67 15.14
CA TRP A 103 16.13 15.25 16.53
C TRP A 103 15.37 16.24 17.40
N ILE A 104 14.42 15.76 18.20
CA ILE A 104 13.62 16.63 19.08
C ILE A 104 13.77 16.22 20.55
N ARG A 105 13.74 17.20 21.44
CA ARG A 105 13.77 17.04 22.88
C ARG A 105 13.00 18.20 23.52
N LYS A 106 12.58 18.07 24.78
CA LYS A 106 11.71 19.09 25.42
C LYS A 106 12.31 20.48 25.52
N ASP A 107 13.64 20.61 25.39
CA ASP A 107 14.40 21.87 25.38
C ASP A 107 14.61 22.43 23.96
N LEU A 108 13.96 21.86 22.94
CA LEU A 108 13.86 22.42 21.60
C LEU A 108 12.42 22.87 21.32
N SER A 109 12.27 24.09 20.81
CA SER A 109 10.98 24.72 20.48
C SER A 109 10.33 24.20 19.20
N THR A 110 10.94 23.21 18.52
CA THR A 110 10.43 22.57 17.31
C THR A 110 8.97 22.16 17.47
N ARG A 111 8.09 22.70 16.62
CA ARG A 111 6.63 22.46 16.74
C ARG A 111 5.93 22.05 15.45
N ILE A 112 6.71 21.66 14.44
CA ILE A 112 6.19 21.25 13.14
C ILE A 112 6.81 19.94 12.70
N LEU A 113 6.12 19.26 11.78
CA LEU A 113 6.72 18.27 10.89
C LEU A 113 6.68 18.83 9.46
N ILE A 114 7.74 18.57 8.69
CA ILE A 114 7.84 18.94 7.27
C ILE A 114 6.92 18.07 6.39
N HIS A 115 6.63 16.86 6.84
CA HIS A 115 5.67 15.96 6.22
C HIS A 115 4.62 15.55 7.26
N PRO A 116 3.41 15.13 6.83
CA PRO A 116 2.30 14.89 7.75
C PRO A 116 2.53 13.72 8.71
N ALA A 117 3.45 12.81 8.37
CA ALA A 117 3.78 11.62 9.15
C ALA A 117 5.28 11.30 9.09
N GLY A 118 5.67 10.22 9.77
CA GLY A 118 7.05 9.79 9.85
C GLY A 118 7.24 8.56 10.70
N PHE A 119 8.49 8.28 11.02
CA PHE A 119 8.86 7.23 11.97
C PHE A 119 9.99 7.66 12.88
N ILE A 120 10.04 7.05 14.06
CA ILE A 120 11.07 7.25 15.06
C ILE A 120 12.09 6.12 14.94
N LEU A 121 13.37 6.47 15.00
CA LEU A 121 14.44 5.50 15.25
C LEU A 121 14.63 5.32 16.75
N ARG A 122 14.73 4.06 17.17
CA ARG A 122 15.05 3.70 18.56
C ARG A 122 16.42 4.25 18.94
N THR A 123 16.55 4.78 20.16
CA THR A 123 17.86 5.18 20.65
C THR A 123 18.76 3.94 20.81
N PRO A 124 20.07 4.04 20.56
CA PRO A 124 21.00 2.95 20.79
C PRO A 124 20.94 2.34 22.21
N THR A 125 20.82 3.16 23.26
CA THR A 125 20.71 2.64 24.64
C THR A 125 19.43 1.86 24.87
N ASP A 126 18.32 2.31 24.29
CA ASP A 126 17.05 1.58 24.36
C ASP A 126 17.09 0.27 23.58
N ALA A 127 17.70 0.28 22.39
CA ALA A 127 17.90 -0.91 21.60
C ALA A 127 18.70 -1.96 22.38
N ALA A 128 19.78 -1.54 23.04
CA ALA A 128 20.58 -2.42 23.89
C ALA A 128 19.77 -2.97 25.09
N ALA A 129 19.01 -2.11 25.78
CA ALA A 129 18.17 -2.52 26.91
C ALA A 129 17.07 -3.52 26.52
N LEU A 130 16.49 -3.35 25.32
CA LEU A 130 15.48 -4.25 24.76
C LEU A 130 16.07 -5.50 24.08
N LYS A 131 17.40 -5.62 24.00
CA LYS A 131 18.11 -6.68 23.25
C LYS A 131 17.70 -6.72 21.76
N LEU A 132 17.46 -5.56 21.18
CA LEU A 132 17.13 -5.36 19.78
C LEU A 132 18.37 -4.88 19.00
N PRO A 133 18.35 -4.96 17.65
CA PRO A 133 19.46 -4.44 16.84
C PRO A 133 19.80 -2.99 17.19
N VAL A 134 21.07 -2.73 17.53
CA VAL A 134 21.57 -1.41 17.93
C VAL A 134 22.10 -0.67 16.71
N LYS A 135 21.61 0.54 16.46
CA LYS A 135 22.16 1.43 15.42
C LYS A 135 23.41 2.12 15.96
N GLU A 136 24.53 1.43 15.94
CA GLU A 136 25.79 1.94 16.51
C GLU A 136 26.47 3.02 15.67
N GLN A 137 26.26 3.00 14.35
CA GLN A 137 27.01 3.80 13.38
C GLN A 137 26.12 4.45 12.33
N GLY A 138 26.69 5.44 11.64
CA GLY A 138 26.10 6.11 10.48
C GLY A 138 25.77 7.56 10.73
N PHE A 139 25.68 8.00 11.98
CA PHE A 139 25.32 9.37 12.32
C PHE A 139 26.50 10.29 12.01
N THR A 140 26.30 11.29 11.16
CA THR A 140 27.40 12.10 10.65
C THR A 140 27.46 13.47 11.32
N CYS A 141 26.42 14.29 11.14
CA CYS A 141 26.36 15.64 11.66
C CYS A 141 24.94 16.10 11.97
N ILE A 142 24.82 17.18 12.73
CA ILE A 142 23.55 17.88 12.97
C ILE A 142 23.68 19.38 12.67
N TYR A 143 22.73 19.95 11.95
CA TYR A 143 22.58 21.38 11.75
C TYR A 143 21.62 21.96 12.79
N ALA A 144 21.78 23.22 13.18
CA ALA A 144 20.84 23.84 14.12
C ALA A 144 19.47 24.05 13.46
N PHE A 145 19.45 24.53 12.21
CA PHE A 145 18.24 24.66 11.41
C PHE A 145 18.33 23.74 10.18
N ASP A 146 17.29 23.70 9.34
CA ASP A 146 17.35 23.08 8.01
C ASP A 146 18.67 23.45 7.28
N GLY A 147 19.48 22.44 6.98
CA GLY A 147 20.80 22.57 6.38
C GLY A 147 20.76 22.58 4.85
N GLY A 148 19.56 22.54 4.25
CA GLY A 148 19.37 22.52 2.80
C GLY A 148 20.15 21.40 2.13
N THR A 149 20.31 20.26 2.82
CA THR A 149 21.33 19.27 2.46
C THR A 149 21.16 18.73 1.05
N GLY A 150 22.28 18.46 0.40
CA GLY A 150 22.35 18.02 -0.98
C GLY A 150 23.74 17.54 -1.39
N PRO A 151 23.91 16.98 -2.60
CA PRO A 151 25.18 16.42 -3.05
C PRO A 151 26.36 17.42 -3.14
N GLU A 152 26.06 18.72 -3.15
CA GLU A 152 27.05 19.80 -3.03
C GLU A 152 27.64 19.91 -1.62
N ARG A 153 26.95 19.41 -0.59
CA ARG A 153 27.52 19.20 0.73
C ARG A 153 28.14 17.80 0.76
N LYS A 154 29.43 17.71 0.46
CA LYS A 154 30.20 16.45 0.53
C LYS A 154 30.17 15.84 1.93
N TRP A 155 30.79 14.67 2.08
CA TRP A 155 30.76 13.90 3.33
C TRP A 155 29.34 13.72 3.86
N TYR A 156 28.48 13.07 3.06
CA TYR A 156 27.14 12.67 3.48
C TYR A 156 26.22 13.84 3.90
N GLY A 157 26.33 14.98 3.23
CA GLY A 157 25.54 16.18 3.52
C GLY A 157 26.12 17.09 4.60
N CYS A 158 27.28 16.75 5.17
CA CYS A 158 27.84 17.44 6.33
C CYS A 158 28.94 18.46 6.01
N GLY A 159 29.41 18.51 4.76
CA GLY A 159 30.39 19.48 4.28
C GLY A 159 29.82 20.90 4.12
N PHE A 160 30.71 21.82 3.74
CA PHE A 160 30.33 23.16 3.33
C PHE A 160 29.49 23.10 2.04
N PHE A 161 28.70 24.14 1.81
CA PHE A 161 27.94 24.30 0.57
C PHE A 161 28.83 24.80 -0.58
N ASP A 162 29.87 24.03 -0.93
CA ASP A 162 30.89 24.44 -1.91
C ASP A 162 31.37 23.30 -2.83
N SER A 163 30.77 22.10 -2.72
CA SER A 163 31.11 20.89 -3.47
C SER A 163 32.52 20.34 -3.22
N ARG A 164 33.25 20.81 -2.20
CA ARG A 164 34.59 20.32 -1.87
C ARG A 164 34.54 19.27 -0.76
N GLU A 165 35.46 18.32 -0.83
CA GLU A 165 35.63 17.34 0.23
C GLU A 165 36.14 18.05 1.49
N PRO A 166 35.46 17.91 2.66
CA PRO A 166 35.92 18.58 3.86
C PRO A 166 37.28 18.05 4.32
N PRO A 167 38.18 18.93 4.80
CA PRO A 167 39.52 18.54 5.24
C PRO A 167 39.50 17.63 6.47
N ARG A 168 38.48 17.76 7.33
CA ARG A 168 38.28 16.96 8.57
C ARG A 168 39.45 17.08 9.57
N ALA A 169 40.29 18.09 9.43
CA ALA A 169 41.51 18.30 10.22
C ALA A 169 41.22 18.94 11.59
N ALA A 170 40.14 19.72 11.71
CA ALA A 170 39.76 20.37 12.96
C ALA A 170 38.94 19.46 13.90
N GLN A 171 38.65 18.22 13.49
CA GLN A 171 37.96 17.26 14.34
C GLN A 171 38.91 16.73 15.41
N GLY A 172 38.51 16.86 16.68
CA GLY A 172 39.19 16.18 17.76
C GLY A 172 39.06 14.66 17.63
N THR A 173 40.04 13.92 18.15
CA THR A 173 39.95 12.46 18.22
C THR A 173 38.79 12.04 19.12
N MET A 174 37.95 11.13 18.61
CA MET A 174 36.86 10.51 19.38
C MET A 174 37.08 9.00 19.39
N ASN A 175 36.86 8.38 20.55
CA ASN A 175 37.12 6.96 20.76
C ASN A 175 35.82 6.19 20.96
N ASN A 176 34.85 6.40 20.07
CA ASN A 176 33.57 5.70 20.09
C ASN A 176 33.31 4.99 18.76
N ARG A 177 32.29 4.12 18.73
CA ARG A 177 32.00 3.23 17.60
C ARG A 177 31.65 3.94 16.30
N ASN A 178 31.30 5.23 16.33
CA ASN A 178 30.87 6.00 15.17
C ASN A 178 31.86 7.13 14.79
N ALA A 179 33.00 7.22 15.48
CA ALA A 179 33.98 8.29 15.33
C ALA A 179 34.50 8.47 13.90
N ALA A 180 34.59 7.38 13.12
CA ALA A 180 35.07 7.42 11.74
C ALA A 180 34.13 8.15 10.76
N LEU A 181 32.84 8.29 11.10
CA LEU A 181 31.84 8.92 10.24
C LEU A 181 31.43 10.31 10.74
N ALA A 182 31.46 10.50 12.05
CA ALA A 182 31.00 11.71 12.71
C ALA A 182 31.91 12.92 12.37
N TYR A 183 31.29 13.97 11.85
CA TYR A 183 31.99 15.17 11.36
C TYR A 183 31.09 16.39 11.46
N GLY A 184 31.65 17.59 11.63
CA GLY A 184 30.92 18.85 11.57
C GLY A 184 31.81 20.00 11.08
N THR A 185 31.30 20.81 10.16
CA THR A 185 32.06 21.95 9.59
C THR A 185 32.27 23.10 10.57
N CYS A 186 31.56 23.16 11.70
CA CYS A 186 31.70 24.27 12.64
C CYS A 186 33.12 24.37 13.20
N ALA A 187 33.75 23.24 13.55
CA ALA A 187 35.14 23.22 14.01
C ALA A 187 36.11 23.78 12.95
N GLU A 188 35.95 23.39 11.68
CA GLU A 188 36.76 23.91 10.56
C GLU A 188 36.54 25.42 10.34
N ALA A 189 35.33 25.90 10.62
CA ALA A 189 34.98 27.30 10.54
C ALA A 189 35.45 28.12 11.76
N GLY A 190 36.15 27.51 12.72
CA GLY A 190 36.54 28.17 13.98
C GLY A 190 35.35 28.50 14.89
N VAL A 191 34.25 27.74 14.76
CA VAL A 191 33.02 27.90 15.54
C VAL A 191 32.87 26.71 16.47
N THR A 192 32.94 26.96 17.77
CA THR A 192 32.80 25.95 18.83
C THR A 192 31.71 26.31 19.85
N THR A 193 31.16 27.52 19.80
CA THR A 193 30.08 27.97 20.70
C THR A 193 28.90 28.55 19.94
N ALA A 194 27.75 28.64 20.62
CA ALA A 194 26.53 29.22 20.06
C ALA A 194 26.67 30.72 19.75
N GLU A 195 27.44 31.44 20.56
CA GLU A 195 27.70 32.87 20.41
C GLU A 195 28.52 33.13 19.15
N GLN A 196 29.58 32.34 18.92
CA GLN A 196 30.38 32.40 17.70
C GLN A 196 29.55 32.07 16.46
N TRP A 197 28.68 31.05 16.56
CA TRP A 197 27.78 30.69 15.47
C TRP A 197 26.84 31.85 15.14
N THR A 198 26.21 32.44 16.15
CA THR A 198 25.23 33.54 15.98
C THR A 198 25.87 34.79 15.38
N GLN A 199 27.11 35.10 15.75
CA GLN A 199 27.87 36.20 15.18
C GLN A 199 28.24 35.95 13.70
N LYS A 200 28.60 34.70 13.37
CA LYS A 200 29.08 34.35 12.02
C LYS A 200 27.94 34.17 11.02
N TYR A 201 26.87 33.48 11.42
CA TYR A 201 25.80 33.02 10.53
C TYR A 201 24.52 33.81 10.72
N THR A 202 24.54 35.10 10.40
CA THR A 202 23.40 35.99 10.65
C THR A 202 22.18 35.73 9.75
N GLY A 203 22.34 34.99 8.64
CA GLY A 203 21.25 34.69 7.70
C GLY A 203 20.67 35.90 6.95
N LEU A 204 21.26 37.10 7.13
CA LEU A 204 20.85 38.35 6.50
C LEU A 204 21.38 38.42 5.05
N MET A 205 21.81 39.60 4.56
CA MET A 205 22.29 39.85 3.19
C MET A 205 23.47 38.97 2.70
N LYS A 206 23.89 37.98 3.49
CA LYS A 206 24.93 36.99 3.22
C LYS A 206 24.39 35.62 2.77
N GLY A 207 23.07 35.47 2.61
CA GLY A 207 22.40 34.24 2.12
C GLY A 207 21.58 33.52 3.20
N PRO A 208 20.62 32.66 2.82
CA PRO A 208 19.73 31.97 3.77
C PRO A 208 20.52 30.96 4.62
N ILE A 209 20.04 30.68 5.84
CA ILE A 209 20.76 29.80 6.76
C ILE A 209 21.01 28.41 6.19
N GLN A 210 20.08 27.92 5.36
CA GLN A 210 20.15 26.63 4.66
C GLN A 210 21.45 26.44 3.88
N TYR A 211 22.08 27.49 3.36
CA TYR A 211 23.34 27.37 2.63
C TYR A 211 24.54 27.90 3.42
N GLY A 212 24.31 28.85 4.32
CA GLY A 212 25.39 29.54 5.04
C GLY A 212 25.88 28.84 6.30
N GLN A 213 25.02 28.13 7.03
CA GLN A 213 25.39 27.57 8.33
C GLN A 213 26.41 26.42 8.25
N CYS A 214 27.19 26.26 9.32
CA CYS A 214 27.98 25.06 9.55
C CYS A 214 27.17 23.97 10.26
N SER A 215 27.66 22.73 10.14
CA SER A 215 27.19 21.54 10.82
C SER A 215 28.01 21.23 12.07
N TRP A 216 27.34 20.69 13.08
CA TRP A 216 27.91 20.23 14.34
C TRP A 216 28.24 18.74 14.28
N ASN A 217 29.31 18.30 14.97
CA ASN A 217 29.70 16.89 14.96
C ASN A 217 28.69 16.05 15.77
N ALA A 218 28.15 14.99 15.16
CA ALA A 218 27.14 14.14 15.78
C ALA A 218 27.61 13.43 17.07
N GLU A 219 28.92 13.24 17.28
CA GLU A 219 29.47 12.48 18.40
C GLU A 219 30.12 13.33 19.49
N LYS A 220 30.22 14.66 19.30
CA LYS A 220 30.86 15.56 20.26
C LYS A 220 29.81 16.20 21.19
N PRO A 221 29.74 15.85 22.49
CA PRO A 221 28.65 16.32 23.36
C PRO A 221 28.52 17.85 23.46
N GLY A 222 29.64 18.58 23.52
CA GLY A 222 29.63 20.05 23.57
C GLY A 222 29.03 20.70 22.32
N ASP A 223 29.14 20.05 21.16
CA ASP A 223 28.57 20.56 19.90
C ASP A 223 27.03 20.47 19.92
N TRP A 224 26.45 19.47 20.60
CA TRP A 224 25.00 19.39 20.77
C TRP A 224 24.44 20.50 21.66
N GLN A 225 25.15 20.84 22.75
CA GLN A 225 24.76 21.96 23.60
C GLN A 225 24.81 23.28 22.84
N ALA A 226 25.85 23.49 22.02
CA ALA A 226 25.93 24.64 21.14
C ALA A 226 24.78 24.65 20.11
N MET A 227 24.50 23.51 19.47
CA MET A 227 23.39 23.36 18.52
C MET A 227 22.03 23.71 19.13
N ILE A 228 21.70 23.19 20.32
CA ILE A 228 20.44 23.50 21.01
C ILE A 228 20.35 25.00 21.31
N ARG A 229 21.41 25.60 21.87
CA ARG A 229 21.44 27.04 22.15
C ARG A 229 21.28 27.89 20.88
N VAL A 230 21.87 27.47 19.76
CA VAL A 230 21.70 28.14 18.47
C VAL A 230 20.25 28.04 18.00
N HIS A 231 19.65 26.84 18.02
CA HIS A 231 18.27 26.65 17.57
C HIS A 231 17.29 27.53 18.35
N GLU A 232 17.44 27.54 19.68
CA GLU A 232 16.60 28.33 20.57
C GLU A 232 16.89 29.84 20.54
N SER A 233 18.04 30.27 20.00
CA SER A 233 18.40 31.70 19.94
C SER A 233 17.51 32.53 19.00
N ARG A 234 16.72 31.87 18.13
CA ARG A 234 15.89 32.53 17.13
C ARG A 234 14.40 32.27 17.38
N PRO A 235 13.74 33.01 18.28
CA PRO A 235 12.34 32.79 18.64
C PRO A 235 11.33 33.29 17.61
N ASN A 236 11.76 33.95 16.52
CA ASN A 236 10.87 34.42 15.46
C ASN A 236 11.53 34.28 14.09
N THR A 237 10.69 34.11 13.07
CA THR A 237 11.11 34.13 11.66
C THR A 237 11.35 35.55 11.16
N THR A 238 12.21 35.71 10.16
CA THR A 238 12.37 36.98 9.42
C THR A 238 12.24 36.73 7.92
N ASN A 239 11.79 37.73 7.17
CA ASN A 239 11.66 37.60 5.70
C ASN A 239 13.00 37.31 5.00
N LYS A 240 14.14 37.63 5.63
CA LYS A 240 15.48 37.40 5.08
C LYS A 240 16.02 36.00 5.41
N ASP A 241 15.52 35.38 6.47
CA ASP A 241 15.94 34.06 6.91
C ASP A 241 14.75 33.25 7.46
N PRO A 242 13.82 32.84 6.60
CA PRO A 242 12.56 32.26 7.04
C PRO A 242 12.72 30.86 7.66
N PHE A 243 13.85 30.19 7.39
CA PHE A 243 14.16 28.83 7.81
C PHE A 243 14.88 28.75 9.16
N ALA A 244 15.37 29.88 9.67
CA ALA A 244 16.14 29.94 10.92
C ALA A 244 15.31 30.44 12.09
N PHE A 245 14.29 29.67 12.46
CA PHE A 245 13.40 29.96 13.57
C PHE A 245 13.27 28.71 14.44
N SER A 246 13.32 28.88 15.76
CA SER A 246 13.35 27.83 16.78
C SER A 246 12.18 26.84 16.70
N ALA A 247 11.04 27.23 16.13
CA ALA A 247 9.94 26.28 15.95
C ALA A 247 9.95 25.52 14.62
N GLN A 248 10.91 25.84 13.74
CA GLN A 248 11.33 24.97 12.64
C GLN A 248 12.14 23.77 13.17
N VAL A 249 12.52 22.88 12.27
CA VAL A 249 13.26 21.65 12.50
C VAL A 249 14.77 21.90 12.38
N ASN A 250 15.53 21.10 13.12
CA ASN A 250 16.94 20.87 12.82
C ASN A 250 17.08 19.79 11.73
N GLU A 251 18.31 19.63 11.24
CA GLU A 251 18.63 18.60 10.26
C GLU A 251 19.76 17.70 10.76
N PHE A 252 19.43 16.43 11.04
CA PHE A 252 20.34 15.41 11.53
C PHE A 252 20.61 14.36 10.46
N MET A 253 21.87 14.19 10.09
CA MET A 253 22.26 13.36 8.94
C MET A 253 22.67 11.95 9.38
N LEU A 254 22.08 10.96 8.69
CA LEU A 254 22.39 9.54 8.86
C LEU A 254 22.83 8.95 7.52
N LYS A 255 24.08 8.49 7.44
CA LYS A 255 24.62 7.77 6.29
C LYS A 255 23.73 6.59 5.93
N ASN A 256 23.46 6.44 4.64
CA ASN A 256 22.69 5.34 4.11
C ASN A 256 23.40 4.00 4.39
N ALA A 257 22.65 3.10 5.01
CA ALA A 257 23.13 1.85 5.58
C ALA A 257 22.79 0.65 4.69
N THR A 258 23.23 0.57 3.45
CA THR A 258 22.97 -0.61 2.60
C THR A 258 23.95 -0.75 1.44
N ALA A 259 24.20 -1.97 0.97
CA ALA A 259 24.77 -2.25 -0.35
C ALA A 259 23.74 -2.13 -1.50
N THR A 260 22.45 -2.29 -1.19
CA THR A 260 21.33 -2.27 -2.16
C THR A 260 20.78 -0.86 -2.46
N ASN A 261 21.12 0.13 -1.62
CA ASN A 261 20.62 1.52 -1.68
C ASN A 261 19.10 1.67 -1.59
N ASP A 262 18.39 0.71 -0.97
CA ASP A 262 16.93 0.73 -0.86
C ASP A 262 16.40 1.10 0.54
N GLY A 263 17.25 1.26 1.55
CA GLY A 263 16.84 1.63 2.91
C GLY A 263 16.23 0.51 3.77
N SER A 264 16.11 -0.71 3.24
CA SER A 264 15.53 -1.87 3.94
C SER A 264 16.20 -2.19 5.29
N GLU A 265 17.51 -1.99 5.39
CA GLU A 265 18.27 -2.17 6.65
C GLU A 265 17.81 -1.28 7.80
N ASN A 266 17.06 -0.20 7.53
CA ASN A 266 16.57 0.68 8.58
C ASN A 266 15.35 0.11 9.32
N MET A 267 14.60 -0.83 8.73
CA MET A 267 13.34 -1.35 9.29
C MET A 267 13.50 -1.87 10.72
N LYS A 268 14.59 -2.59 11.00
CA LYS A 268 14.87 -3.19 12.32
C LYS A 268 15.15 -2.17 13.44
N TYR A 269 15.42 -0.91 13.07
CA TYR A 269 15.68 0.18 14.02
C TYR A 269 14.47 1.09 14.25
N ILE A 270 13.38 0.90 13.51
CA ILE A 270 12.14 1.68 13.68
C ILE A 270 11.52 1.30 15.03
N ASP A 271 11.12 2.31 15.81
CA ASP A 271 10.51 2.14 17.13
C ASP A 271 9.01 2.44 17.14
N ALA A 272 8.57 3.41 16.34
CA ALA A 272 7.17 3.77 16.17
C ALA A 272 6.96 4.54 14.87
N PHE A 273 5.75 4.49 14.33
CA PHE A 273 5.27 5.47 13.37
C PHE A 273 4.63 6.65 14.10
N ILE A 274 4.73 7.85 13.51
CA ILE A 274 4.18 9.07 14.10
C ILE A 274 3.43 9.90 13.07
N TYR A 275 2.51 10.72 13.55
CA TYR A 275 1.87 11.76 12.76
C TYR A 275 1.52 12.98 13.62
N ASN A 276 1.49 14.16 13.00
CA ASN A 276 1.06 15.38 13.70
C ASN A 276 -0.47 15.42 13.72
N VAL A 277 -1.08 15.39 14.90
CA VAL A 277 -2.55 15.37 15.04
C VAL A 277 -3.23 16.68 14.63
N ASN A 278 -2.48 17.78 14.61
CA ASN A 278 -2.98 19.13 14.39
C ASN A 278 -2.52 19.72 13.05
N SER A 279 -1.99 18.90 12.14
CA SER A 279 -1.51 19.38 10.85
C SER A 279 -1.71 18.35 9.74
N THR A 280 -2.13 18.82 8.58
CA THR A 280 -2.10 18.07 7.31
C THR A 280 -1.02 18.62 6.38
N GLN A 281 -0.13 19.45 6.89
CA GLN A 281 0.83 20.18 6.07
C GLN A 281 1.87 19.22 5.50
N ASN A 282 2.12 19.37 4.21
CA ASN A 282 3.11 18.64 3.47
C ASN A 282 3.93 19.67 2.69
N PHE A 283 5.13 19.96 3.18
CA PHE A 283 5.98 21.01 2.63
C PHE A 283 6.74 20.50 1.41
N ALA A 284 6.99 21.40 0.45
CA ALA A 284 7.86 21.11 -0.67
C ALA A 284 9.29 20.94 -0.18
N THR A 285 9.93 19.85 -0.60
CA THR A 285 11.31 19.53 -0.27
C THR A 285 12.15 19.38 -1.53
N ARG A 286 13.47 19.45 -1.34
CA ARG A 286 14.40 19.38 -2.45
C ARG A 286 14.44 17.96 -3.00
N GLY A 287 14.09 17.81 -4.29
CA GLY A 287 14.02 16.52 -4.97
C GLY A 287 12.60 16.07 -5.30
N ASP A 288 11.57 16.79 -4.82
CA ASP A 288 10.18 16.54 -5.21
C ASP A 288 9.99 16.67 -6.72
N GLN A 289 9.27 15.71 -7.30
CA GLN A 289 8.95 15.70 -8.73
C GLN A 289 7.64 16.41 -9.05
N ALA A 290 6.83 16.70 -8.03
CA ALA A 290 5.57 17.42 -8.14
C ALA A 290 5.30 18.20 -6.84
N PRO A 291 4.54 19.30 -6.89
CA PRO A 291 4.16 20.04 -5.68
C PRO A 291 3.40 19.12 -4.71
N PRO A 292 3.83 19.05 -3.43
CA PRO A 292 3.11 18.26 -2.44
C PRO A 292 1.73 18.84 -2.17
N LYS A 293 0.82 17.96 -1.79
CA LYS A 293 -0.56 18.32 -1.39
C LYS A 293 -0.74 18.03 0.09
N PRO A 294 -1.62 18.78 0.78
CA PRO A 294 -2.02 18.44 2.13
C PRO A 294 -2.48 16.99 2.22
N GLU A 295 -2.06 16.29 3.26
CA GLU A 295 -2.30 14.86 3.43
C GLU A 295 -2.58 14.57 4.91
N ASN A 296 -3.49 13.61 5.15
CA ASN A 296 -3.83 13.20 6.50
C ASN A 296 -2.74 12.27 7.04
N GLY A 297 -1.98 12.74 8.03
CA GLY A 297 -0.86 11.98 8.59
C GLY A 297 -1.24 10.66 9.26
N LEU A 298 -2.47 10.51 9.77
CA LEU A 298 -2.92 9.23 10.33
C LEU A 298 -2.99 8.15 9.22
N ASN A 299 -3.44 8.52 8.02
CA ASN A 299 -3.50 7.59 6.89
C ASN A 299 -2.12 7.12 6.52
N SER A 300 -1.19 8.08 6.40
CA SER A 300 0.20 7.80 6.07
C SER A 300 0.79 6.87 7.12
N ALA A 301 0.62 7.16 8.42
CA ALA A 301 1.10 6.32 9.50
C ALA A 301 0.49 4.91 9.50
N ARG A 302 -0.81 4.77 9.21
CA ARG A 302 -1.48 3.46 9.04
C ARG A 302 -0.93 2.67 7.86
N ASN A 303 -0.71 3.33 6.73
CA ASN A 303 -0.12 2.70 5.55
C ASN A 303 1.33 2.29 5.81
N PHE A 304 2.11 3.12 6.52
CA PHE A 304 3.45 2.78 6.96
C PHE A 304 3.47 1.56 7.87
N GLN A 305 2.55 1.49 8.84
CA GLN A 305 2.41 0.34 9.73
C GLN A 305 2.07 -0.95 8.98
N LYS A 306 1.13 -0.89 8.01
CA LYS A 306 0.80 -2.02 7.13
C LYS A 306 2.00 -2.46 6.27
N LYS A 307 2.73 -1.51 5.68
CA LYS A 307 3.93 -1.77 4.88
C LYS A 307 5.01 -2.46 5.73
N LEU A 308 5.26 -1.97 6.95
CA LEU A 308 6.26 -2.54 7.84
C LEU A 308 5.88 -3.96 8.29
N LYS A 309 4.59 -4.17 8.60
CA LYS A 309 4.05 -5.50 8.93
C LYS A 309 4.27 -6.50 7.81
N ALA A 310 4.09 -6.08 6.55
CA ALA A 310 4.35 -6.94 5.39
C ALA A 310 5.83 -7.37 5.28
N GLN A 311 6.75 -6.65 5.93
CA GLN A 311 8.18 -6.98 6.02
C GLN A 311 8.54 -7.79 7.28
N GLY A 312 7.55 -8.19 8.09
CA GLY A 312 7.75 -8.98 9.30
C GLY A 312 8.05 -8.18 10.57
N TYR A 313 7.86 -6.85 10.54
CA TYR A 313 8.08 -5.97 11.70
C TYR A 313 6.77 -5.29 12.13
N SER A 314 6.50 -5.24 13.42
CA SER A 314 5.32 -4.55 13.99
C SER A 314 5.79 -3.50 15.01
N VAL A 315 5.31 -2.27 14.85
CA VAL A 315 5.56 -1.14 15.77
C VAL A 315 4.27 -0.32 15.91
N PRO A 316 4.05 0.38 17.04
CA PRO A 316 2.84 1.17 17.22
C PRO A 316 2.86 2.45 16.39
N ILE A 317 1.67 2.99 16.13
CA ILE A 317 1.46 4.37 15.72
C ILE A 317 1.26 5.22 16.97
N LEU A 318 2.03 6.30 17.11
CA LEU A 318 1.88 7.29 18.17
C LEU A 318 1.46 8.64 17.59
N ARG A 319 0.55 9.31 18.29
CA ARG A 319 0.21 10.70 18.02
C ARG A 319 1.35 11.60 18.47
N LEU A 320 1.71 12.58 17.65
CA LEU A 320 2.58 13.69 18.03
C LEU A 320 1.73 14.97 18.07
N ASP A 321 1.62 15.58 19.25
CA ASP A 321 0.84 16.80 19.45
C ASP A 321 1.72 17.90 20.04
N PHE A 322 2.15 18.84 19.20
CA PHE A 322 2.97 19.98 19.60
C PHE A 322 2.22 21.04 20.45
N THR A 323 0.89 20.94 20.60
CA THR A 323 0.08 21.84 21.43
C THR A 323 -0.02 21.37 22.89
N GLN A 324 0.29 20.09 23.16
CA GLN A 324 0.27 19.54 24.51
C GLN A 324 1.52 19.95 25.32
N PRO A 325 1.50 19.78 26.65
CA PRO A 325 2.72 19.79 27.47
C PRO A 325 3.71 18.70 27.02
N ALA A 326 4.98 18.86 27.37
CA ALA A 326 6.07 17.97 26.95
C ALA A 326 5.84 16.50 27.39
N GLU A 327 5.23 16.29 28.54
CA GLU A 327 4.90 14.98 29.13
C GLU A 327 3.79 14.25 28.36
N ARG A 328 3.02 14.98 27.55
CA ARG A 328 1.92 14.46 26.71
C ARG A 328 2.16 14.73 25.23
N ARG A 329 3.42 15.01 24.84
CA ARG A 329 3.84 15.27 23.47
C ARG A 329 3.51 14.08 22.57
N PHE A 330 3.72 12.88 23.07
CA PHE A 330 3.31 11.64 22.42
C PHE A 330 2.16 10.97 23.17
N SER A 331 1.23 10.38 22.42
CA SER A 331 0.16 9.55 23.00
C SER A 331 -0.17 8.35 22.12
N TYR A 332 -0.66 7.27 22.74
CA TYR A 332 -1.15 6.08 22.05
C TYR A 332 -2.68 6.11 22.02
N VAL A 333 -3.23 5.73 20.87
CA VAL A 333 -4.67 5.48 20.71
C VAL A 333 -4.85 4.17 19.93
N ALA A 334 -5.57 3.23 20.52
CA ALA A 334 -5.81 1.92 19.92
C ALA A 334 -6.52 2.02 18.57
N ALA A 335 -7.48 2.94 18.46
CA ALA A 335 -8.20 3.19 17.21
C ALA A 335 -7.29 3.70 16.08
N ASP A 336 -6.12 4.26 16.37
CA ASP A 336 -5.21 4.74 15.32
C ASP A 336 -4.45 3.59 14.66
N GLN A 337 -4.32 2.45 15.35
CA GLN A 337 -3.59 1.29 14.85
C GLN A 337 -4.31 0.65 13.67
N ALA A 338 -3.51 0.18 12.71
CA ALA A 338 -3.93 -0.50 11.49
C ALA A 338 -3.63 -2.02 11.49
N ILE A 339 -2.99 -2.53 12.54
CA ILE A 339 -2.69 -3.95 12.74
C ILE A 339 -3.09 -4.40 14.15
N ASP A 340 -3.70 -5.58 14.25
CA ASP A 340 -4.30 -6.08 15.50
C ASP A 340 -3.27 -6.31 16.61
N GLU A 341 -2.05 -6.74 16.25
CA GLU A 341 -0.95 -7.00 17.21
C GLU A 341 -0.56 -5.77 18.03
N MET A 342 -0.81 -4.57 17.51
CA MET A 342 -0.48 -3.30 18.17
C MET A 342 -1.69 -2.71 18.93
N VAL A 343 -2.83 -3.41 18.96
CA VAL A 343 -4.00 -3.05 19.75
C VAL A 343 -3.87 -3.69 21.14
N VAL A 344 -3.73 -2.85 22.18
CA VAL A 344 -3.63 -3.34 23.56
C VAL A 344 -4.95 -4.00 23.98
N ALA A 345 -4.88 -5.19 24.58
CA ALA A 345 -6.04 -5.95 25.02
C ALA A 345 -6.93 -5.14 25.98
N GLY A 346 -8.24 -5.11 25.70
CA GLY A 346 -9.23 -4.33 26.45
C GLY A 346 -9.48 -2.91 25.93
N ALA A 347 -8.76 -2.45 24.90
CA ALA A 347 -9.13 -1.24 24.18
C ALA A 347 -10.48 -1.45 23.45
N PRO A 348 -11.43 -0.49 23.53
CA PRO A 348 -12.67 -0.59 22.77
C PRO A 348 -12.33 -0.62 21.28
N ALA A 349 -12.82 -1.64 20.57
CA ALA A 349 -12.70 -1.68 19.12
C ALA A 349 -13.33 -0.41 18.53
N PRO A 350 -12.66 0.25 17.58
CA PRO A 350 -13.23 1.42 16.92
C PRO A 350 -14.56 1.03 16.25
N LYS A 351 -15.62 1.80 16.55
CA LYS A 351 -16.96 1.59 15.98
C LYS A 351 -17.22 2.65 14.91
N TYR A 352 -17.16 2.24 13.66
CA TYR A 352 -17.37 3.06 12.46
C TYR A 352 -18.83 3.10 12.03
N ILE A 353 -19.63 2.07 12.32
CA ILE A 353 -21.02 1.98 11.89
C ILE A 353 -21.95 2.20 13.10
N ALA A 354 -22.73 3.29 13.06
CA ALA A 354 -23.73 3.57 14.09
C ALA A 354 -24.94 2.65 13.93
N ASP A 355 -25.41 2.50 12.68
CA ASP A 355 -26.55 1.69 12.32
C ASP A 355 -26.43 1.13 10.89
N ALA A 356 -27.02 -0.03 10.64
CA ALA A 356 -27.09 -0.65 9.32
C ALA A 356 -28.38 -1.47 9.20
N VAL A 357 -29.34 -1.04 8.39
CA VAL A 357 -30.67 -1.66 8.35
C VAL A 357 -31.06 -1.97 6.92
N TRP A 358 -31.52 -3.21 6.68
CA TRP A 358 -32.11 -3.59 5.42
C TRP A 358 -33.48 -2.96 5.27
N ILE A 359 -33.66 -2.23 4.18
CA ILE A 359 -34.93 -1.67 3.76
C ILE A 359 -35.29 -2.20 2.38
N GLU A 360 -36.56 -2.45 2.16
CA GLU A 360 -37.08 -2.75 0.83
C GLU A 360 -37.60 -1.44 0.21
N ARG A 361 -37.10 -1.10 -0.98
CA ARG A 361 -37.47 0.14 -1.66
C ARG A 361 -37.57 -0.07 -3.15
N TYR A 362 -38.43 0.72 -3.79
CA TYR A 362 -38.55 0.74 -5.25
C TYR A 362 -37.25 1.22 -5.88
N ASP A 363 -36.64 0.41 -6.76
CA ASP A 363 -35.48 0.78 -7.55
C ASP A 363 -35.91 1.21 -8.97
N PRO A 364 -35.63 2.45 -9.40
CA PRO A 364 -35.93 2.89 -10.76
C PRO A 364 -35.20 2.11 -11.84
N GLY A 365 -34.02 1.54 -11.52
CA GLY A 365 -33.21 0.77 -12.44
C GLY A 365 -33.81 -0.61 -12.76
N THR A 366 -34.24 -1.35 -11.74
CA THR A 366 -34.86 -2.67 -11.91
C THR A 366 -36.38 -2.63 -12.02
N ARG A 367 -37.00 -1.47 -11.76
CA ARG A 367 -38.46 -1.23 -11.80
C ARG A 367 -39.27 -2.14 -10.87
N LYS A 368 -38.67 -2.56 -9.77
CA LYS A 368 -39.33 -3.33 -8.71
C LYS A 368 -38.77 -2.95 -7.35
N ASN A 369 -39.41 -3.44 -6.31
CA ASN A 369 -38.88 -3.34 -4.96
C ASN A 369 -37.65 -4.26 -4.82
N GLU A 370 -36.58 -3.70 -4.26
CA GLU A 370 -35.32 -4.40 -4.03
C GLU A 370 -34.80 -4.10 -2.63
N TRP A 371 -33.97 -5.00 -2.11
CA TRP A 371 -33.24 -4.79 -0.86
C TRP A 371 -32.14 -3.76 -1.02
N SER A 372 -32.10 -2.80 -0.10
CA SER A 372 -31.04 -1.80 0.04
C SER A 372 -30.60 -1.75 1.50
N LEU A 373 -29.29 -1.79 1.74
CA LEU A 373 -28.71 -1.65 3.06
C LEU A 373 -28.50 -0.17 3.35
N LYS A 374 -29.32 0.39 4.24
CA LYS A 374 -29.18 1.75 4.74
C LYS A 374 -28.13 1.76 5.86
N VAL A 375 -27.02 2.45 5.66
CA VAL A 375 -25.87 2.51 6.58
C VAL A 375 -25.67 3.92 7.11
N THR A 376 -25.60 4.05 8.42
CA THR A 376 -25.33 5.31 9.12
C THR A 376 -23.97 5.20 9.82
N PRO A 377 -22.91 5.90 9.37
CA PRO A 377 -21.63 5.92 10.05
C PRO A 377 -21.67 6.70 11.38
N THR A 378 -20.81 6.33 12.32
CA THR A 378 -20.51 7.16 13.50
C THR A 378 -19.70 8.39 13.11
N ALA A 379 -19.49 9.35 14.02
CA ALA A 379 -18.54 10.45 13.79
C ALA A 379 -17.12 9.93 13.47
N GLN A 380 -16.72 8.83 14.11
CA GLN A 380 -15.46 8.15 13.82
C GLN A 380 -15.48 7.48 12.44
N GLY A 381 -16.57 6.83 12.06
CA GLY A 381 -16.78 6.31 10.71
C GLY A 381 -16.72 7.39 9.64
N LYS A 382 -17.31 8.56 9.89
CA LYS A 382 -17.24 9.74 9.02
C LYS A 382 -15.82 10.30 8.89
N ALA A 383 -15.04 10.30 9.97
CA ALA A 383 -13.63 10.70 9.91
C ALA A 383 -12.76 9.63 9.21
N ALA A 384 -13.09 8.35 9.41
CA ALA A 384 -12.40 7.20 8.85
C ALA A 384 -12.75 6.93 7.37
N GLN A 385 -13.89 7.42 6.87
CA GLN A 385 -14.43 7.02 5.57
C GLN A 385 -13.42 7.22 4.42
N ALA A 386 -12.75 8.38 4.37
CA ALA A 386 -11.81 8.71 3.30
C ALA A 386 -10.38 8.20 3.57
N THR A 387 -10.13 7.70 4.78
CA THR A 387 -8.80 7.52 5.35
C THR A 387 -8.47 6.07 5.68
N ASP A 388 -9.50 5.28 5.99
CA ASP A 388 -9.44 3.85 6.25
C ASP A 388 -10.79 3.21 5.88
N GLN A 389 -11.18 3.44 4.63
CA GLN A 389 -12.43 2.92 4.07
C GLN A 389 -12.54 1.40 4.20
N GLU A 390 -11.40 0.70 4.21
CA GLU A 390 -11.35 -0.74 4.41
C GLU A 390 -11.80 -1.16 5.81
N ALA A 391 -11.41 -0.43 6.86
CA ALA A 391 -11.88 -0.71 8.20
C ALA A 391 -13.40 -0.49 8.34
N VAL A 392 -13.91 0.59 7.73
CA VAL A 392 -15.36 0.86 7.67
C VAL A 392 -16.11 -0.26 6.94
N TYR A 393 -15.59 -0.71 5.79
CA TYR A 393 -16.18 -1.80 5.03
C TYR A 393 -16.14 -3.13 5.78
N LYS A 394 -15.02 -3.46 6.43
CA LYS A 394 -14.87 -4.70 7.21
C LYS A 394 -15.85 -4.76 8.38
N GLU A 395 -16.06 -3.67 9.10
CA GLU A 395 -17.09 -3.62 10.14
C GLU A 395 -18.48 -3.82 9.55
N LEU A 396 -18.81 -3.14 8.45
CA LEU A 396 -20.10 -3.31 7.78
C LEU A 396 -20.33 -4.76 7.33
N LEU A 397 -19.30 -5.39 6.74
CA LEU A 397 -19.33 -6.78 6.32
C LEU A 397 -19.49 -7.73 7.52
N ALA A 398 -18.81 -7.47 8.64
CA ALA A 398 -18.98 -8.25 9.86
C ALA A 398 -20.41 -8.11 10.45
N LEU A 399 -21.01 -6.93 10.32
CA LEU A 399 -22.36 -6.66 10.82
C LEU A 399 -23.47 -7.29 9.96
N ARG A 400 -23.32 -7.33 8.62
CA ARG A 400 -24.43 -7.64 7.69
C ARG A 400 -24.08 -8.59 6.55
N GLY A 401 -22.81 -8.99 6.40
CA GLY A 401 -22.35 -9.83 5.29
C GLY A 401 -22.90 -11.25 5.31
N VAL A 402 -23.36 -11.74 6.46
CA VAL A 402 -23.98 -13.07 6.61
C VAL A 402 -25.48 -13.06 6.34
N ASP A 403 -26.10 -11.88 6.21
CA ASP A 403 -27.53 -11.73 5.99
C ASP A 403 -27.91 -12.27 4.60
N GLY A 404 -29.07 -12.93 4.50
CA GLY A 404 -29.57 -13.46 3.21
C GLY A 404 -29.74 -12.37 2.16
N GLN A 405 -30.14 -11.16 2.57
CA GLN A 405 -30.22 -9.99 1.71
C GLN A 405 -28.89 -9.68 1.02
N TRP A 406 -27.75 -9.81 1.71
CA TRP A 406 -26.44 -9.64 1.09
C TRP A 406 -26.04 -10.90 0.32
N ARG A 407 -25.93 -12.03 1.03
CA ARG A 407 -25.36 -13.28 0.53
C ARG A 407 -26.06 -13.80 -0.73
N ASP A 408 -27.39 -13.69 -0.76
CA ASP A 408 -28.20 -14.28 -1.83
C ASP A 408 -28.44 -13.31 -2.99
N ASN A 409 -28.15 -12.02 -2.83
CA ASN A 409 -28.42 -10.98 -3.84
C ASN A 409 -27.16 -10.26 -4.36
N GLU A 410 -25.97 -10.47 -3.79
CA GLU A 410 -24.73 -9.92 -4.33
C GLU A 410 -24.34 -10.65 -5.62
N LYS A 411 -24.77 -10.11 -6.77
CA LYS A 411 -24.56 -10.74 -8.08
C LYS A 411 -23.13 -10.61 -8.61
N ALA A 412 -22.37 -9.67 -8.07
CA ALA A 412 -20.97 -9.43 -8.41
C ALA A 412 -20.18 -9.18 -7.13
N ALA A 413 -19.28 -10.10 -6.79
CA ALA A 413 -18.48 -10.01 -5.57
C ALA A 413 -17.73 -8.66 -5.48
N GLY A 414 -17.90 -7.96 -4.37
CA GLY A 414 -17.28 -6.65 -4.14
C GLY A 414 -18.11 -5.48 -4.66
N SER A 415 -19.34 -5.71 -5.14
CA SER A 415 -20.27 -4.65 -5.55
C SER A 415 -20.57 -3.69 -4.39
N MET A 416 -20.86 -4.23 -3.20
CA MET A 416 -21.16 -3.43 -2.01
C MET A 416 -19.94 -2.60 -1.58
N ARG A 417 -18.73 -3.17 -1.70
CA ARG A 417 -17.46 -2.46 -1.42
C ARG A 417 -17.24 -1.30 -2.38
N GLN A 418 -17.47 -1.52 -3.68
CA GLN A 418 -17.35 -0.49 -4.72
C GLN A 418 -18.35 0.64 -4.50
N GLN A 419 -19.61 0.31 -4.17
CA GLN A 419 -20.65 1.31 -3.90
C GLN A 419 -20.29 2.19 -2.71
N LEU A 420 -19.87 1.58 -1.58
CA LEU A 420 -19.38 2.33 -0.42
C LEU A 420 -18.20 3.24 -0.81
N SER A 421 -17.26 2.70 -1.58
CA SER A 421 -16.11 3.49 -2.07
C SER A 421 -16.51 4.68 -2.90
N CYS A 422 -17.43 4.49 -3.84
CA CYS A 422 -17.89 5.56 -4.70
C CYS A 422 -18.62 6.64 -3.89
N LEU A 423 -19.52 6.24 -2.99
CA LEU A 423 -20.31 7.15 -2.17
C LEU A 423 -19.42 8.00 -1.25
N VAL A 424 -18.44 7.38 -0.62
CA VAL A 424 -17.47 8.08 0.23
C VAL A 424 -16.65 9.09 -0.56
N GLN A 425 -16.17 8.71 -1.75
CA GLN A 425 -15.31 9.55 -2.57
C GLN A 425 -16.06 10.74 -3.19
N ASN A 426 -17.27 10.51 -3.71
CA ASN A 426 -18.02 11.51 -4.48
C ASN A 426 -19.05 12.26 -3.64
N TYR A 427 -19.48 11.72 -2.51
CA TYR A 427 -20.51 12.30 -1.64
C TYR A 427 -20.11 12.26 -0.15
N PRO A 428 -18.92 12.79 0.23
CA PRO A 428 -18.38 12.68 1.59
C PRO A 428 -19.23 13.37 2.66
N ALA A 429 -20.14 14.27 2.30
CA ALA A 429 -21.04 14.95 3.24
C ALA A 429 -22.27 14.12 3.64
N LYS A 430 -22.59 13.02 2.92
CA LYS A 430 -23.77 12.19 3.23
C LYS A 430 -23.67 11.57 4.62
N THR A 431 -24.70 11.71 5.43
CA THR A 431 -24.81 11.08 6.75
C THR A 431 -25.36 9.65 6.68
N GLU A 432 -25.83 9.23 5.51
CA GLU A 432 -26.39 7.90 5.27
C GLU A 432 -25.98 7.41 3.86
N TRP A 433 -25.68 6.12 3.76
CA TRP A 433 -25.40 5.42 2.50
C TRP A 433 -26.46 4.36 2.25
N ASN A 434 -26.87 4.21 1.00
CA ASN A 434 -27.73 3.10 0.58
C ASN A 434 -26.90 2.23 -0.35
N LEU A 435 -26.78 0.95 -0.03
CA LEU A 435 -25.97 -0.01 -0.76
C LEU A 435 -26.85 -1.16 -1.24
N GLU A 436 -26.84 -1.43 -2.53
CA GLU A 436 -27.71 -2.41 -3.16
C GLU A 436 -26.91 -3.61 -3.68
N PRO A 437 -27.09 -4.82 -3.12
CA PRO A 437 -26.24 -5.97 -3.45
C PRO A 437 -26.33 -6.38 -4.93
N PHE A 438 -27.45 -6.13 -5.60
CA PHE A 438 -27.68 -6.52 -7.00
C PHE A 438 -27.00 -5.60 -8.03
N ARG A 439 -26.33 -4.52 -7.62
CA ARG A 439 -25.66 -3.60 -8.55
C ARG A 439 -24.44 -4.26 -9.20
N PRO A 440 -24.14 -3.94 -10.48
CA PRO A 440 -22.95 -4.44 -11.13
C PRO A 440 -21.68 -3.76 -10.60
N VAL A 441 -20.57 -4.49 -10.63
CA VAL A 441 -19.22 -3.92 -10.52
C VAL A 441 -18.88 -3.28 -11.88
N VAL A 442 -18.45 -2.02 -11.88
CA VAL A 442 -18.12 -1.23 -13.08
C VAL A 442 -16.84 -0.43 -12.82
N SER A 443 -16.30 0.27 -13.82
CA SER A 443 -15.14 1.14 -13.58
C SER A 443 -15.48 2.24 -12.56
N PRO A 444 -14.51 2.73 -11.75
CA PRO A 444 -14.75 3.84 -10.82
C PRO A 444 -15.30 5.09 -11.52
N GLN A 445 -14.89 5.35 -12.77
CA GLN A 445 -15.41 6.48 -13.55
C GLN A 445 -16.88 6.28 -13.92
N ASP A 446 -17.28 5.07 -14.31
CA ASP A 446 -18.68 4.80 -14.67
C ASP A 446 -19.58 4.76 -13.44
N ALA A 447 -19.08 4.24 -12.31
CA ALA A 447 -19.77 4.33 -11.02
C ALA A 447 -20.04 5.80 -10.65
N ALA A 448 -19.03 6.67 -10.75
CA ALA A 448 -19.18 8.10 -10.45
C ALA A 448 -20.18 8.79 -11.41
N LYS A 449 -20.11 8.50 -12.71
CA LYS A 449 -21.06 9.01 -13.72
C LYS A 449 -22.50 8.58 -13.43
N ALA A 450 -22.69 7.36 -12.92
CA ALA A 450 -23.99 6.83 -12.53
C ALA A 450 -24.46 7.31 -11.14
N GLY A 451 -23.79 8.30 -10.54
CA GLY A 451 -24.14 8.79 -9.20
C GLY A 451 -23.91 7.75 -8.10
N CYS A 452 -22.92 6.88 -8.27
CA CYS A 452 -22.64 5.71 -7.44
C CYS A 452 -23.73 4.64 -7.42
N ASN A 453 -24.64 4.69 -8.40
CA ASN A 453 -25.78 3.79 -8.51
C ASN A 453 -25.89 3.16 -9.91
N PRO A 454 -24.90 2.37 -10.36
CA PRO A 454 -24.89 1.83 -11.72
C PRO A 454 -26.03 0.84 -11.94
N VAL A 455 -26.79 1.00 -13.02
CA VAL A 455 -27.85 0.05 -13.39
C VAL A 455 -27.28 -1.08 -14.26
N PRO A 456 -27.74 -2.33 -14.10
CA PRO A 456 -27.39 -3.40 -15.03
C PRO A 456 -27.76 -3.01 -16.46
N VAL A 457 -26.81 -3.08 -17.39
CA VAL A 457 -27.12 -2.89 -18.81
C VAL A 457 -28.01 -4.07 -19.23
N GLN A 458 -29.22 -3.78 -19.70
CA GLN A 458 -30.11 -4.81 -20.20
C GLN A 458 -29.44 -5.51 -21.40
N ALA A 459 -29.22 -6.82 -21.29
CA ALA A 459 -28.58 -7.59 -22.35
C ALA A 459 -29.39 -7.43 -23.65
N PRO A 460 -28.75 -7.18 -24.81
CA PRO A 460 -29.47 -7.02 -26.07
C PRO A 460 -30.26 -8.30 -26.41
N GLN A 461 -31.51 -8.14 -26.85
CA GLN A 461 -32.32 -9.25 -27.34
C GLN A 461 -32.02 -9.49 -28.82
N TYR A 462 -31.41 -10.62 -29.15
CA TYR A 462 -31.04 -11.02 -30.51
C TYR A 462 -32.05 -11.99 -31.14
N ILE A 463 -32.82 -12.73 -30.34
CA ILE A 463 -33.82 -13.71 -30.78
C ILE A 463 -35.22 -13.25 -30.39
N ALA A 464 -36.10 -13.13 -31.37
CA ALA A 464 -37.51 -12.79 -31.17
C ALA A 464 -38.34 -14.05 -30.81
N SER A 465 -38.10 -15.16 -31.49
CA SER A 465 -38.67 -16.47 -31.13
C SER A 465 -37.75 -17.63 -31.55
N ALA A 466 -37.91 -18.76 -30.88
CA ALA A 466 -37.26 -20.02 -31.22
C ALA A 466 -38.23 -21.16 -30.91
N ASP A 467 -38.61 -21.94 -31.92
CA ASP A 467 -39.68 -22.94 -31.80
C ASP A 467 -39.27 -24.24 -32.47
N TRP A 468 -39.50 -25.36 -31.79
CA TRP A 468 -39.29 -26.69 -32.37
C TRP A 468 -40.42 -27.02 -33.32
N ILE A 469 -40.07 -27.35 -34.55
CA ILE A 469 -41.02 -27.78 -35.58
C ILE A 469 -40.57 -29.09 -36.19
N LYS A 470 -41.54 -29.95 -36.54
CA LYS A 470 -41.26 -31.20 -37.24
C LYS A 470 -41.34 -30.97 -38.74
N ARG A 471 -40.31 -31.37 -39.48
CA ARG A 471 -40.22 -31.13 -40.94
C ARG A 471 -39.58 -32.32 -41.63
N TYR A 472 -40.07 -32.62 -42.83
CA TYR A 472 -39.44 -33.61 -43.69
C TYR A 472 -38.02 -33.16 -44.06
N ASP A 473 -37.02 -33.94 -43.67
CA ASP A 473 -35.63 -33.70 -44.06
C ASP A 473 -35.27 -34.52 -45.30
N PRO A 474 -34.85 -33.90 -46.41
CA PRO A 474 -34.46 -34.65 -47.61
C PRO A 474 -33.16 -35.47 -47.41
N GLY A 475 -32.33 -35.12 -46.42
CA GLY A 475 -31.11 -35.85 -46.08
C GLY A 475 -31.38 -37.18 -45.38
N THR A 476 -32.23 -37.17 -44.35
CA THR A 476 -32.60 -38.39 -43.61
C THR A 476 -33.84 -39.10 -44.17
N ARG A 477 -34.57 -38.46 -45.11
CA ARG A 477 -35.80 -38.96 -45.75
C ARG A 477 -36.94 -39.29 -44.77
N GLN A 478 -36.99 -38.58 -43.66
CA GLN A 478 -38.03 -38.70 -42.64
C GLN A 478 -38.32 -37.35 -41.99
N ASP A 479 -39.42 -37.27 -41.23
CA ASP A 479 -39.77 -36.08 -40.47
C ASP A 479 -38.89 -35.95 -39.22
N GLU A 480 -38.08 -34.90 -39.18
CA GLU A 480 -37.11 -34.61 -38.12
C GLU A 480 -37.46 -33.32 -37.37
N TRP A 481 -36.94 -33.19 -36.14
CA TRP A 481 -37.04 -31.96 -35.37
C TRP A 481 -36.04 -30.91 -35.86
N SER A 482 -36.54 -29.71 -36.16
CA SER A 482 -35.75 -28.55 -36.57
C SER A 482 -36.09 -27.37 -35.65
N LEU A 483 -35.07 -26.64 -35.22
CA LEU A 483 -35.23 -25.44 -34.39
C LEU A 483 -35.39 -24.23 -35.31
N SER A 484 -36.60 -23.68 -35.34
CA SER A 484 -36.96 -22.52 -36.15
C SER A 484 -36.76 -21.23 -35.36
N ILE A 485 -35.86 -20.38 -35.82
CA ILE A 485 -35.39 -19.18 -35.09
C ILE A 485 -35.78 -17.95 -35.89
N VAL A 486 -36.42 -17.00 -35.22
CA VAL A 486 -36.69 -15.66 -35.76
C VAL A 486 -35.80 -14.66 -35.02
N PRO A 487 -34.73 -14.14 -35.65
CA PRO A 487 -33.87 -13.14 -35.02
C PRO A 487 -34.52 -11.74 -35.04
N THR A 488 -34.21 -10.92 -34.04
CA THR A 488 -34.55 -9.49 -34.02
C THR A 488 -33.70 -8.71 -35.05
N ALA A 489 -34.04 -7.45 -35.29
CA ALA A 489 -33.22 -6.56 -36.13
C ALA A 489 -31.77 -6.44 -35.60
N THR A 490 -31.61 -6.31 -34.28
CA THR A 490 -30.30 -6.30 -33.61
C THR A 490 -29.56 -7.62 -33.77
N GLY A 491 -30.25 -8.76 -33.63
CA GLY A 491 -29.65 -10.08 -33.85
C GLY A 491 -29.17 -10.29 -35.29
N ARG A 492 -29.90 -9.78 -36.29
CA ARG A 492 -29.48 -9.80 -37.69
C ARG A 492 -28.29 -8.89 -37.97
N ALA A 493 -28.21 -7.77 -37.27
CA ALA A 493 -27.15 -6.79 -37.46
C ALA A 493 -25.79 -7.23 -36.86
N LEU A 494 -25.76 -8.28 -36.04
CA LEU A 494 -24.54 -8.72 -35.37
C LEU A 494 -23.37 -8.97 -36.34
N PRO A 495 -22.16 -8.48 -36.01
CA PRO A 495 -20.94 -8.87 -36.70
C PRO A 495 -20.69 -10.37 -36.53
N ASN A 496 -20.07 -11.00 -37.52
CA ASN A 496 -19.82 -12.45 -37.51
C ASN A 496 -18.98 -12.90 -36.31
N GLU A 497 -18.03 -12.07 -35.89
CA GLU A 497 -17.18 -12.28 -34.72
C GLU A 497 -17.98 -12.36 -33.41
N GLN A 498 -19.21 -11.84 -33.40
CA GLN A 498 -20.12 -11.83 -32.25
C GLN A 498 -21.25 -12.87 -32.38
N ALA A 499 -21.17 -13.79 -33.35
CA ALA A 499 -22.14 -14.88 -33.50
C ALA A 499 -22.26 -15.76 -32.24
N GLY A 500 -21.20 -15.81 -31.41
CA GLY A 500 -21.21 -16.46 -30.10
C GLY A 500 -22.31 -15.90 -29.17
N ALA A 501 -22.50 -14.58 -29.11
CA ALA A 501 -23.49 -13.97 -28.23
C ALA A 501 -24.94 -14.32 -28.62
N LEU A 502 -25.20 -14.45 -29.93
CA LEU A 502 -26.47 -14.94 -30.45
C LEU A 502 -26.69 -16.42 -30.12
N TYR A 503 -25.64 -17.24 -30.24
CA TYR A 503 -25.70 -18.66 -29.88
C TYR A 503 -25.94 -18.86 -28.39
N ASP A 504 -25.24 -18.13 -27.53
CA ASP A 504 -25.39 -18.23 -26.07
C ASP A 504 -26.83 -17.89 -25.65
N GLN A 505 -27.44 -16.88 -26.26
CA GLN A 505 -28.85 -16.55 -26.03
C GLN A 505 -29.79 -17.67 -26.53
N LEU A 506 -29.53 -18.27 -27.70
CA LEU A 506 -30.31 -19.41 -28.20
C LEU A 506 -30.21 -20.62 -27.28
N PHE A 507 -28.99 -20.94 -26.83
CA PHE A 507 -28.71 -22.07 -25.97
C PHE A 507 -29.33 -21.87 -24.58
N ALA A 508 -29.33 -20.65 -24.05
CA ALA A 508 -30.05 -20.32 -22.82
C ALA A 508 -31.57 -20.50 -22.95
N LEU A 509 -32.13 -20.22 -24.15
CA LEU A 509 -33.56 -20.38 -24.42
C LEU A 509 -33.98 -21.84 -24.62
N LYS A 510 -33.14 -22.68 -25.23
CA LYS A 510 -33.53 -23.99 -25.79
C LYS A 510 -32.58 -25.16 -25.55
N GLY A 511 -31.37 -24.91 -25.03
CA GLY A 511 -30.35 -25.94 -24.84
C GLY A 511 -30.74 -27.01 -23.81
N ALA A 512 -31.70 -26.71 -22.92
CA ALA A 512 -32.25 -27.67 -21.97
C ALA A 512 -33.35 -28.57 -22.57
N ASP A 513 -33.89 -28.24 -23.74
CA ASP A 513 -34.98 -29.00 -24.37
C ASP A 513 -34.51 -30.40 -24.78
N SER A 514 -35.36 -31.42 -24.58
CA SER A 514 -35.08 -32.79 -25.01
C SER A 514 -34.80 -32.88 -26.51
N ASN A 515 -35.49 -32.08 -27.32
CA ASN A 515 -35.26 -32.02 -28.76
C ASN A 515 -33.82 -31.58 -29.12
N TRP A 516 -33.19 -30.73 -28.30
CA TRP A 516 -31.76 -30.42 -28.46
C TRP A 516 -30.90 -31.54 -27.92
N ARG A 517 -31.08 -31.88 -26.63
CA ARG A 517 -30.19 -32.77 -25.87
C ARG A 517 -30.13 -34.19 -26.43
N ASP A 518 -31.27 -34.71 -26.89
CA ASP A 518 -31.40 -36.10 -27.30
C ASP A 518 -31.10 -36.29 -28.79
N ASN A 519 -31.15 -35.20 -29.59
CA ASN A 519 -30.95 -35.27 -31.04
C ASN A 519 -29.67 -34.58 -31.54
N GLU A 520 -28.93 -33.87 -30.68
CA GLU A 520 -27.62 -33.31 -31.07
C GLU A 520 -26.59 -34.44 -31.24
N LYS A 521 -26.38 -34.87 -32.48
CA LYS A 521 -25.45 -35.96 -32.81
C LYS A 521 -24.00 -35.52 -32.89
N SER A 522 -23.74 -34.21 -32.94
CA SER A 522 -22.41 -33.64 -33.05
C SER A 522 -22.36 -32.31 -32.33
N ALA A 523 -21.73 -32.29 -31.14
CA ALA A 523 -21.65 -31.10 -30.31
C ALA A 523 -21.10 -29.90 -31.10
N GLY A 524 -21.85 -28.81 -31.12
CA GLY A 524 -21.46 -27.57 -31.80
C GLY A 524 -21.91 -27.47 -33.26
N SER A 525 -22.56 -28.49 -33.83
CA SER A 525 -23.12 -28.42 -35.18
C SER A 525 -24.19 -27.32 -35.29
N MET A 526 -25.02 -27.16 -34.27
CA MET A 526 -26.02 -26.09 -34.19
C MET A 526 -25.39 -24.70 -34.17
N ARG A 527 -24.25 -24.54 -33.47
CA ARG A 527 -23.49 -23.28 -33.44
C ARG A 527 -22.91 -22.92 -34.79
N GLN A 528 -22.41 -23.91 -35.52
CA GLN A 528 -21.85 -23.73 -36.86
C GLN A 528 -22.94 -23.37 -37.88
N GLN A 529 -24.07 -24.09 -37.85
CA GLN A 529 -25.23 -23.75 -38.69
C GLN A 529 -25.72 -22.32 -38.42
N LEU A 530 -25.89 -21.95 -37.14
CA LEU A 530 -26.33 -20.61 -36.76
C LEU A 530 -25.36 -19.52 -37.24
N SER A 531 -24.07 -19.70 -37.03
CA SER A 531 -23.03 -18.78 -37.50
C SER A 531 -23.07 -18.65 -39.03
N CYS A 532 -23.17 -19.77 -39.74
CA CYS A 532 -23.22 -19.80 -41.20
C CYS A 532 -24.46 -19.07 -41.74
N VAL A 533 -25.64 -19.31 -41.16
CA VAL A 533 -26.90 -18.68 -41.57
C VAL A 533 -26.89 -17.17 -41.27
N LEU A 534 -26.33 -16.73 -40.14
CA LEU A 534 -26.16 -15.31 -39.81
C LEU A 534 -25.30 -14.57 -40.85
N VAL A 535 -24.25 -15.22 -41.36
CA VAL A 535 -23.33 -14.63 -42.35
C VAL A 535 -23.94 -14.63 -43.76
N ASN A 536 -24.46 -15.77 -44.21
CA ASN A 536 -24.77 -15.99 -45.63
C ASN A 536 -26.25 -15.83 -45.98
N TYR A 537 -27.14 -15.93 -44.97
CA TYR A 537 -28.60 -15.93 -45.16
C TYR A 537 -29.28 -15.01 -44.14
N ARG A 538 -28.66 -13.87 -43.83
CA ARG A 538 -29.05 -12.91 -42.80
C ARG A 538 -30.51 -12.44 -42.92
N ASN A 539 -31.03 -12.34 -44.14
CA ASN A 539 -32.40 -11.90 -44.43
C ASN A 539 -33.44 -13.04 -44.44
N LYS A 540 -33.00 -14.31 -44.39
CA LYS A 540 -33.90 -15.45 -44.31
C LYS A 540 -34.67 -15.42 -42.99
N THR A 541 -35.96 -15.76 -43.04
CA THR A 541 -36.80 -15.88 -41.85
C THR A 541 -37.82 -16.99 -42.08
N PRO A 542 -37.89 -18.02 -41.22
CA PRO A 542 -37.00 -18.29 -40.08
C PRO A 542 -35.65 -18.89 -40.50
N TRP A 543 -34.68 -18.89 -39.58
CA TRP A 543 -33.47 -19.71 -39.65
C TRP A 543 -33.77 -21.07 -39.03
N ASN A 544 -33.56 -22.14 -39.79
CA ASN A 544 -33.83 -23.49 -39.31
C ASN A 544 -32.50 -24.18 -39.06
N LEU A 545 -32.33 -24.72 -37.86
CA LEU A 545 -31.13 -25.45 -37.45
C LEU A 545 -31.52 -26.88 -37.06
N GLU A 546 -30.76 -27.84 -37.55
CA GLU A 546 -31.04 -29.25 -37.35
C GLU A 546 -30.00 -29.88 -36.40
N PRO A 547 -30.41 -30.37 -35.21
CA PRO A 547 -29.47 -30.86 -34.19
C PRO A 547 -28.72 -32.13 -34.63
N PHE A 548 -29.31 -32.93 -35.52
CA PHE A 548 -28.74 -34.18 -36.00
C PHE A 548 -27.70 -34.02 -37.12
N ARG A 549 -27.36 -32.77 -37.52
CA ARG A 549 -26.37 -32.49 -38.55
C ARG A 549 -24.94 -32.73 -38.04
N PRO A 550 -24.02 -33.19 -38.90
CA PRO A 550 -22.61 -33.31 -38.55
C PRO A 550 -22.00 -31.93 -38.28
N ALA A 551 -21.04 -31.87 -37.35
CA ALA A 551 -20.17 -30.71 -37.20
C ALA A 551 -19.06 -30.78 -38.28
N LEU A 552 -18.97 -29.76 -39.13
CA LEU A 552 -17.97 -29.66 -40.21
C LEU A 552 -17.12 -28.40 -40.03
N SER A 553 -16.08 -28.22 -40.85
CA SER A 553 -15.39 -26.92 -40.88
C SER A 553 -16.32 -25.82 -41.41
N ASP A 554 -15.98 -24.57 -41.12
CA ASP A 554 -16.71 -23.40 -41.59
C ASP A 554 -16.83 -23.34 -43.12
N SER A 555 -15.79 -23.73 -43.85
CA SER A 555 -15.78 -23.77 -45.31
C SER A 555 -16.71 -24.86 -45.85
N GLU A 556 -16.68 -26.06 -45.25
CA GLU A 556 -17.56 -27.17 -45.64
C GLU A 556 -19.02 -26.88 -45.32
N THR A 557 -19.31 -26.29 -44.16
CA THR A 557 -20.66 -25.88 -43.76
C THR A 557 -21.23 -24.84 -44.73
N ARG A 558 -20.41 -23.88 -45.17
CA ARG A 558 -20.80 -22.90 -46.22
C ARG A 558 -21.02 -23.56 -47.58
N ALA A 559 -20.13 -24.47 -47.98
CA ALA A 559 -20.27 -25.20 -49.25
C ALA A 559 -21.56 -26.03 -49.31
N ALA A 560 -22.05 -26.50 -48.17
CA ALA A 560 -23.33 -27.20 -48.03
C ALA A 560 -24.55 -26.27 -47.84
N GLY A 561 -24.44 -24.96 -48.08
CA GLY A 561 -25.54 -24.02 -47.94
C GLY A 561 -26.01 -23.84 -46.49
N CYS A 562 -25.11 -23.96 -45.53
CA CYS A 562 -25.37 -23.92 -44.08
C CYS A 562 -26.27 -25.05 -43.54
N ASN A 563 -26.46 -26.12 -44.30
CA ASN A 563 -27.29 -27.26 -43.90
C ASN A 563 -26.64 -28.59 -44.34
N PRO A 564 -25.55 -29.03 -43.68
CA PRO A 564 -24.74 -30.15 -44.15
C PRO A 564 -25.42 -31.51 -43.94
N VAL A 565 -25.77 -32.23 -45.00
CA VAL A 565 -26.36 -33.57 -44.86
C VAL A 565 -25.29 -34.61 -44.43
N PRO A 566 -25.64 -35.60 -43.58
CA PRO A 566 -24.77 -36.74 -43.31
C PRO A 566 -24.42 -37.46 -44.62
N ARG A 567 -23.15 -37.84 -44.80
CA ARG A 567 -22.71 -38.66 -45.96
C ARG A 567 -23.10 -40.12 -45.79
#